data_AF-A0AB34K5N9-F1
#
_entry.id   AF-A0AB34K5N9-F1
#
_cell.length_a   1.000
_cell.length_b   1.000
_cell.length_c   1.000
_cell.angle_alpha   90.00
_cell.angle_beta   90.00
_cell.angle_gamma   90.00
#
_symmetry.space_group_name_H-M   'P 1'
#
loop_
_entity.id
_entity.type
_entity.pdbx_description
1 polymer ?
#
loop_
_entity_poly.entity_id
_entity_poly.type
_entity_poly.pdbx_seq_one_letter_code
_entity_poly.pdbx_strand_id
1 'polypeptide(L)'
;MPQKAARSPARRPRARHHALGQWEPVLTDLEGGGQADGAQRFLVKQFAAVLMIALGVLGLWYSGSEPEGQSARPVSAHVGAAKGAAQHKPHLSSSLPRNKAHLSTSPPPDNVHLSTSLPLDQAHLSPSLLSPATHASPSPRAPPELLLQWTKHPATNCWWGGNGAEAELEKPQGSAAPGIASLSACQASCRQLYPACGGVLFEPARRRCYRKGTIDLPKCHAQTELDLYTLAGPSPPSQPPPPPLPPRAPIGRGVNSLNKQFRDGAPSNLLEQVGVLMHQWDGQEVSATPWRMCEHNCMCQGAFINGRISTMVIYKDLNKRPDRKAVPLPFGNRGGILLHPSYATVDCLYGIDGATYHLDNPAKPGCSESFCDPNNILDQNGNVFCGFNGAPATAWRPSDMKLLLETHARSGVQWHAPGFHSGYNEIILNSKKHNLNLPHSIAGFFAPLGQSTVTADLGYSIVIDVVQAHRAFLAEYGITEAEVPLVWFNPSNWEEPFSRMNV
;
A
#
# COMPACT_ATOMS: atom_id res chain seq x y z
N MET A 1 -2.38 65.97 -46.29
CA MET A 1 -3.62 66.73 -46.01
C MET A 1 -4.77 66.04 -46.75
N PRO A 2 -5.99 65.94 -46.21
CA PRO A 2 -6.59 66.77 -45.16
C PRO A 2 -6.98 66.05 -43.86
N GLN A 3 -7.33 66.89 -42.89
CA GLN A 3 -7.72 66.66 -41.50
C GLN A 3 -9.16 66.17 -41.32
N LYS A 4 -9.45 65.56 -40.15
CA LYS A 4 -10.63 65.74 -39.25
C LYS A 4 -10.76 64.50 -38.35
N ALA A 5 -11.28 64.50 -37.13
CA ALA A 5 -11.52 65.47 -36.07
C ALA A 5 -11.97 64.67 -34.82
N ALA A 6 -11.76 65.26 -33.64
CA ALA A 6 -12.13 64.91 -32.27
C ALA A 6 -13.42 64.07 -32.01
N ARG A 7 -13.43 63.33 -30.88
CA ARG A 7 -14.34 63.58 -29.73
C ARG A 7 -14.02 62.75 -28.47
N SER A 8 -14.34 63.37 -27.34
CA SER A 8 -14.03 63.08 -25.93
C SER A 8 -15.03 62.11 -25.25
N PRO A 9 -14.84 61.76 -23.94
CA PRO A 9 -15.26 60.48 -23.35
C PRO A 9 -16.61 60.51 -22.62
N ALA A 10 -17.19 59.32 -22.44
CA ALA A 10 -18.36 59.08 -21.59
C ALA A 10 -17.97 58.51 -20.22
N ARG A 11 -18.69 58.99 -19.20
CA ARG A 11 -18.52 58.81 -17.77
C ARG A 11 -19.51 57.76 -17.22
N ARG A 12 -19.12 57.17 -16.07
CA ARG A 12 -19.92 56.54 -14.97
C ARG A 12 -20.32 55.05 -15.12
N PRO A 13 -20.64 54.33 -14.01
CA PRO A 13 -20.69 54.75 -12.59
C PRO A 13 -19.91 53.88 -11.58
N ARG A 14 -19.66 54.48 -10.40
CA ARG A 14 -19.26 53.83 -9.15
C ARG A 14 -20.43 53.01 -8.57
N ALA A 15 -20.14 51.80 -8.10
CA ALA A 15 -20.95 51.09 -7.11
C ALA A 15 -20.10 50.88 -5.85
N ARG A 16 -20.70 51.19 -4.70
CA ARG A 16 -20.14 51.07 -3.35
C ARG A 16 -20.18 49.60 -2.93
N HIS A 17 -19.11 49.08 -2.34
CA HIS A 17 -19.16 47.90 -1.50
C HIS A 17 -18.66 48.21 -0.09
N HIS A 18 -19.36 47.60 0.85
CA HIS A 18 -19.26 47.73 2.29
C HIS A 18 -17.90 47.27 2.84
N ALA A 19 -17.47 47.99 3.87
CA ALA A 19 -16.32 47.69 4.71
C ALA A 19 -16.61 46.52 5.66
N LEU A 20 -15.65 45.60 5.78
CA LEU A 20 -15.43 44.77 6.96
C LEU A 20 -13.91 44.68 7.18
N GLY A 21 -13.51 44.90 8.43
CA GLY A 21 -12.19 45.38 8.83
C GLY A 21 -11.03 44.40 8.66
N GLN A 22 -9.88 44.97 8.31
CA GLN A 22 -8.57 44.37 8.44
C GLN A 22 -7.95 44.80 9.77
N TRP A 23 -7.42 43.85 10.51
CA TRP A 23 -6.45 44.08 11.58
C TRP A 23 -5.05 44.03 10.95
N GLU A 24 -4.38 45.18 10.87
CA GLU A 24 -2.93 45.25 10.70
C GLU A 24 -2.27 45.45 12.07
N PRO A 25 -1.16 44.76 12.39
CA PRO A 25 -0.19 45.27 13.34
C PRO A 25 0.84 46.14 12.61
N VAL A 26 0.91 47.38 13.08
CA VAL A 26 1.96 48.37 12.82
C VAL A 26 3.32 47.80 13.22
N LEU A 27 4.26 47.76 12.27
CA LEU A 27 5.70 47.75 12.56
C LEU A 27 6.33 48.87 11.74
N THR A 28 6.60 49.95 12.46
CA THR A 28 7.26 51.17 12.00
C THR A 28 8.70 50.92 11.57
N ASP A 29 9.07 51.75 10.60
CA ASP A 29 10.37 51.91 9.96
C ASP A 29 11.58 51.94 10.91
N LEU A 30 12.61 51.20 10.51
CA LEU A 30 14.01 51.59 10.70
C LEU A 30 14.73 51.37 9.36
N GLU A 31 14.69 52.38 8.51
CA GLU A 31 15.66 52.55 7.43
C GLU A 31 17.02 52.91 8.04
N GLY A 32 18.01 52.08 7.78
CA GLY A 32 19.41 52.33 8.08
C GLY A 32 20.27 51.49 7.14
N GLY A 33 20.77 52.14 6.08
CA GLY A 33 21.53 51.52 5.01
C GLY A 33 22.77 50.77 5.50
N GLY A 34 22.98 49.58 4.94
CA GLY A 34 24.15 48.75 5.17
C GLY A 34 24.03 47.46 4.38
N GLN A 35 24.73 47.39 3.26
CA GLN A 35 24.85 46.22 2.40
C GLN A 35 25.62 45.14 3.18
N ALA A 36 24.88 44.21 3.80
CA ALA A 36 25.41 43.06 4.52
C ALA A 36 24.81 41.76 4.01
N ASP A 37 25.69 40.80 3.81
CA ASP A 37 25.53 39.49 3.16
C ASP A 37 24.37 38.66 3.70
N GLY A 38 23.66 37.96 2.81
CA GLY A 38 22.50 37.13 3.11
C GLY A 38 22.76 35.99 4.11
N ALA A 39 24.02 35.66 4.38
CA ALA A 39 24.43 34.62 5.32
C ALA A 39 24.23 35.01 6.81
N GLN A 40 24.35 36.29 7.18
CA GLN A 40 24.24 36.69 8.59
C GLN A 40 22.80 36.76 9.10
N ARG A 41 21.82 37.05 8.22
CA ARG A 41 20.40 37.08 8.62
C ARG A 41 19.81 35.69 8.89
N PHE A 42 20.44 34.63 8.37
CA PHE A 42 20.01 33.25 8.63
C PHE A 42 20.51 32.72 9.99
N LEU A 43 21.74 33.09 10.37
CA LEU A 43 22.34 32.70 11.67
C LEU A 43 21.62 33.31 12.88
N VAL A 44 21.16 34.57 12.78
CA VAL A 44 20.44 35.24 13.89
C VAL A 44 19.08 34.58 14.15
N LYS A 45 18.39 34.12 13.09
CA LYS A 45 17.09 33.42 13.23
C LYS A 45 17.24 32.01 13.81
N GLN A 46 18.32 31.31 13.48
CA GLN A 46 18.64 30.00 14.04
C GLN A 46 19.03 30.10 15.52
N PHE A 47 19.82 31.11 15.91
CA PHE A 47 20.21 31.31 17.31
C PHE A 47 19.02 31.66 18.22
N ALA A 48 18.06 32.46 17.73
CA ALA A 48 16.86 32.79 18.50
C ALA A 48 15.97 31.56 18.76
N ALA A 49 15.87 30.64 17.79
CA ALA A 49 15.10 29.40 17.95
C ALA A 49 15.75 28.43 18.94
N VAL A 50 17.08 28.30 18.91
CA VAL A 50 17.82 27.44 19.86
C VAL A 50 17.79 28.00 21.28
N LEU A 51 17.86 29.32 21.45
CA LEU A 51 17.80 29.96 22.77
C LEU A 51 16.42 29.81 23.43
N MET A 52 15.33 29.85 22.63
CA MET A 52 13.97 29.64 23.15
C MET A 52 13.71 28.18 23.58
N ILE A 53 14.34 27.20 22.90
CA ILE A 53 14.27 25.79 23.30
C ILE A 53 15.09 25.55 24.56
N ALA A 54 16.28 26.13 24.67
CA ALA A 54 17.13 26.01 25.87
C ALA A 54 16.46 26.60 27.13
N LEU A 55 15.75 27.72 26.99
CA LEU A 55 15.01 28.34 28.10
C LEU A 55 13.73 27.56 28.48
N GLY A 56 13.10 26.85 27.53
CA GLY A 56 11.95 25.98 27.80
C GLY A 56 12.32 24.71 28.58
N VAL A 57 13.51 24.14 28.33
CA VAL A 57 13.99 22.92 29.03
C VAL A 57 14.45 23.22 30.46
N LEU A 58 14.99 24.41 30.72
CA LEU A 58 15.38 24.83 32.07
C LEU A 58 14.20 25.13 33.01
N GLY A 59 13.00 25.40 32.46
CA GLY A 59 11.79 25.64 33.25
C GLY A 59 11.09 24.38 33.80
N LEU A 60 11.50 23.18 33.36
CA LEU A 60 10.86 21.91 33.71
C LEU A 60 11.61 21.09 34.77
N TRP A 61 12.73 21.59 35.30
CA TRP A 61 13.59 20.85 36.23
C TRP A 61 13.63 21.40 37.66
N TYR A 62 12.72 22.31 38.03
CA TYR A 62 12.68 22.91 39.36
C TYR A 62 11.33 22.72 40.06
N SER A 63 11.01 21.47 40.39
CA SER A 63 9.89 21.15 41.30
C SER A 63 10.20 19.90 42.15
N GLY A 64 10.76 20.13 43.34
CA GLY A 64 10.44 19.39 44.56
C GLY A 64 11.11 18.05 44.82
N SER A 65 12.19 18.06 45.62
CA SER A 65 12.63 16.91 46.41
C SER A 65 12.83 17.33 47.86
N GLU A 66 12.11 16.72 48.80
CA GLU A 66 12.58 16.55 50.18
C GLU A 66 12.37 15.09 50.67
N PRO A 67 13.26 14.57 51.54
CA PRO A 67 13.31 13.15 51.91
C PRO A 67 13.00 12.88 53.40
N GLU A 68 12.44 11.71 53.70
CA GLU A 68 12.49 10.98 54.98
C GLU A 68 11.76 9.65 54.72
N GLY A 69 12.09 8.45 55.23
CA GLY A 69 12.93 8.05 56.34
C GLY A 69 12.28 6.80 56.97
N GLN A 70 12.92 5.64 56.78
CA GLN A 70 12.92 4.44 57.65
C GLN A 70 11.68 3.52 57.84
N SER A 71 12.01 2.21 57.80
CA SER A 71 11.63 1.14 58.75
C SER A 71 10.49 0.15 58.44
N ALA A 72 10.94 -1.07 58.10
CA ALA A 72 10.60 -2.38 58.69
C ALA A 72 9.14 -2.90 58.84
N ARG A 73 8.96 -4.03 58.14
CA ARG A 73 8.30 -5.31 58.52
C ARG A 73 6.78 -5.51 58.34
N PRO A 74 6.35 -6.78 58.11
CA PRO A 74 5.06 -7.14 57.52
C PRO A 74 4.10 -7.81 58.51
N VAL A 75 2.79 -7.60 58.36
CA VAL A 75 1.77 -8.50 58.95
C VAL A 75 0.50 -8.57 58.08
N SER A 76 0.16 -9.82 57.74
CA SER A 76 -1.14 -10.48 57.49
C SER A 76 -2.46 -9.73 57.30
N ALA A 77 -3.22 -10.38 56.42
CA ALA A 77 -4.65 -10.29 56.12
C ALA A 77 -5.61 -10.08 57.30
N HIS A 78 -6.70 -9.35 57.03
CA HIS A 78 -8.03 -9.80 57.45
C HIS A 78 -9.15 -9.26 56.55
N VAL A 79 -10.11 -10.17 56.33
CA VAL A 79 -11.44 -10.07 55.73
C VAL A 79 -12.31 -9.04 56.46
N GLY A 80 -13.17 -8.33 55.73
CA GLY A 80 -14.22 -7.50 56.32
C GLY A 80 -15.17 -6.89 55.29
N ALA A 81 -16.23 -7.63 54.95
CA ALA A 81 -17.37 -7.14 54.19
C ALA A 81 -18.21 -6.13 55.00
N ALA A 82 -18.84 -5.17 54.30
CA ALA A 82 -20.32 -5.06 54.19
C ALA A 82 -20.86 -3.61 54.16
N LYS A 83 -21.82 -3.44 53.22
CA LYS A 83 -23.11 -2.71 53.31
C LYS A 83 -23.20 -1.21 52.99
N GLY A 84 -24.21 -0.91 52.16
CA GLY A 84 -24.95 0.35 52.07
C GLY A 84 -24.98 0.94 50.66
N ALA A 85 -25.81 0.48 49.71
CA ALA A 85 -27.26 0.69 49.55
C ALA A 85 -27.66 2.07 48.96
N ALA A 86 -28.73 2.03 48.16
CA ALA A 86 -29.51 3.09 47.49
C ALA A 86 -28.97 3.60 46.12
N GLN A 87 -29.47 3.12 44.97
CA GLN A 87 -30.78 3.42 44.33
C GLN A 87 -31.01 4.90 44.01
N HIS A 88 -30.93 5.26 42.72
CA HIS A 88 -31.95 6.06 42.02
C HIS A 88 -31.70 6.06 40.48
N LYS A 89 -32.50 5.28 39.75
CA LYS A 89 -33.15 5.67 38.47
C LYS A 89 -34.51 6.33 38.86
N PRO A 90 -35.31 6.97 37.98
CA PRO A 90 -35.34 7.02 36.49
C PRO A 90 -35.43 8.47 35.95
N HIS A 91 -35.36 8.79 34.65
CA HIS A 91 -36.43 8.66 33.64
C HIS A 91 -35.94 9.00 32.23
N LEU A 92 -36.52 8.31 31.24
CA LEU A 92 -36.53 8.66 29.82
C LEU A 92 -37.22 10.00 29.57
N SER A 93 -36.72 10.77 28.60
CA SER A 93 -37.60 11.41 27.61
C SER A 93 -36.85 11.69 26.30
N SER A 94 -37.54 11.35 25.23
CA SER A 94 -37.26 11.47 23.80
C SER A 94 -37.17 12.90 23.29
N SER A 95 -36.28 13.14 22.32
CA SER A 95 -36.56 14.02 21.19
C SER A 95 -35.63 13.73 20.00
N LEU A 96 -36.23 13.20 18.93
CA LEU A 96 -35.68 13.10 17.58
C LEU A 96 -35.59 14.50 16.94
N PRO A 97 -34.55 14.83 16.16
CA PRO A 97 -34.67 15.82 15.11
C PRO A 97 -35.04 15.14 13.78
N ARG A 98 -36.25 15.47 13.30
CA ARG A 98 -36.64 15.36 11.89
C ARG A 98 -35.67 16.21 11.06
N ASN A 99 -35.04 15.63 10.05
CA ASN A 99 -34.55 16.39 8.90
C ASN A 99 -35.20 15.89 7.61
N LYS A 100 -35.74 16.87 6.90
CA LYS A 100 -36.61 16.77 5.73
C LYS A 100 -35.80 16.29 4.52
N ALA A 101 -36.23 15.20 3.92
CA ALA A 101 -35.85 14.83 2.57
C ALA A 101 -36.59 15.76 1.58
N HIS A 102 -35.85 16.45 0.71
CA HIS A 102 -36.40 17.09 -0.47
C HIS A 102 -36.55 16.03 -1.57
N LEU A 103 -37.78 15.56 -1.80
CA LEU A 103 -38.16 14.87 -3.02
C LEU A 103 -38.23 15.92 -4.14
N SER A 104 -37.39 15.76 -5.18
CA SER A 104 -37.58 16.44 -6.45
C SER A 104 -38.25 15.45 -7.42
N THR A 105 -39.50 15.74 -7.75
CA THR A 105 -40.28 15.05 -8.78
C THR A 105 -40.19 15.84 -10.08
N SER A 106 -39.65 15.25 -11.13
CA SER A 106 -39.89 15.68 -12.51
C SER A 106 -39.98 14.43 -13.41
N PRO A 107 -41.02 14.34 -14.28
CA PRO A 107 -41.37 13.13 -15.02
C PRO A 107 -40.56 12.95 -16.32
N PRO A 108 -40.49 11.72 -16.87
CA PRO A 108 -39.86 11.45 -18.17
C PRO A 108 -40.86 11.62 -19.32
N PRO A 109 -40.42 12.00 -20.52
CA PRO A 109 -41.19 11.75 -21.73
C PRO A 109 -40.66 10.51 -22.47
N ASP A 110 -41.61 9.57 -22.63
CA ASP A 110 -42.02 8.95 -23.89
C ASP A 110 -41.11 7.96 -24.63
N ASN A 111 -41.59 6.72 -24.51
CA ASN A 111 -41.48 5.57 -25.39
C ASN A 111 -41.54 5.91 -26.89
N VAL A 112 -40.62 5.30 -27.66
CA VAL A 112 -40.85 4.98 -29.08
C VAL A 112 -40.72 3.47 -29.24
N HIS A 113 -41.88 2.83 -29.39
CA HIS A 113 -42.02 1.48 -29.94
C HIS A 113 -41.87 1.54 -31.46
N LEU A 114 -41.01 0.70 -32.02
CA LEU A 114 -41.04 0.34 -33.43
C LEU A 114 -41.18 -1.17 -33.53
N SER A 115 -42.43 -1.59 -33.69
CA SER A 115 -42.81 -2.89 -34.23
C SER A 115 -42.74 -2.81 -35.76
N THR A 116 -42.02 -3.73 -36.38
CA THR A 116 -42.25 -4.10 -37.78
C THR A 116 -42.61 -5.57 -37.84
N SER A 117 -43.67 -5.81 -38.60
CA SER A 117 -44.41 -7.05 -38.71
C SER A 117 -44.36 -7.57 -40.15
N LEU A 118 -44.31 -8.91 -40.28
CA LEU A 118 -44.75 -9.76 -41.41
C LEU A 118 -43.80 -9.95 -42.63
N PRO A 119 -43.93 -11.05 -43.43
CA PRO A 119 -44.78 -12.26 -43.28
C PRO A 119 -44.06 -13.63 -43.49
N LEU A 120 -44.78 -14.70 -43.11
CA LEU A 120 -44.89 -16.05 -43.74
C LEU A 120 -44.83 -15.97 -45.30
N ASP A 121 -44.49 -16.95 -46.13
CA ASP A 121 -44.43 -18.42 -46.11
C ASP A 121 -43.62 -18.81 -47.36
N GLN A 122 -42.88 -19.92 -47.35
CA GLN A 122 -42.92 -20.85 -48.48
C GLN A 122 -42.38 -22.23 -48.09
N ALA A 123 -43.30 -23.18 -48.13
CA ALA A 123 -43.11 -24.59 -47.91
C ALA A 123 -42.36 -25.24 -49.08
N HIS A 124 -41.50 -26.22 -48.77
CA HIS A 124 -41.25 -27.34 -49.65
C HIS A 124 -41.39 -28.66 -48.86
N LEU A 125 -42.17 -29.54 -49.46
CA LEU A 125 -42.61 -30.84 -48.96
C LEU A 125 -41.59 -31.95 -49.24
N SER A 126 -41.49 -32.88 -48.28
CA SER A 126 -41.36 -34.35 -48.43
C SER A 126 -39.99 -34.98 -48.80
N PRO A 127 -39.74 -36.29 -48.54
CA PRO A 127 -40.51 -37.28 -47.77
C PRO A 127 -39.71 -38.10 -46.71
N SER A 128 -40.41 -38.46 -45.65
CA SER A 128 -40.59 -39.79 -45.04
C SER A 128 -39.46 -40.83 -44.91
N LEU A 129 -39.33 -41.25 -43.63
CA LEU A 129 -39.28 -42.62 -43.10
C LEU A 129 -37.95 -43.40 -43.20
N LEU A 130 -37.31 -43.58 -42.05
CA LEU A 130 -36.79 -44.87 -41.55
C LEU A 130 -36.65 -44.83 -40.01
N SER A 131 -36.90 -45.98 -39.40
CA SER A 131 -37.24 -46.26 -38.00
C SER A 131 -36.26 -45.81 -36.90
N PRO A 132 -36.72 -45.66 -35.63
CA PRO A 132 -35.87 -45.30 -34.51
C PRO A 132 -35.13 -46.54 -33.96
N ALA A 133 -33.81 -46.52 -34.07
CA ALA A 133 -32.96 -47.37 -33.23
C ALA A 133 -32.90 -46.76 -31.82
N THR A 134 -33.30 -47.56 -30.84
CA THR A 134 -33.16 -47.31 -29.40
C THR A 134 -31.69 -47.12 -29.03
N HIS A 135 -31.23 -45.86 -29.04
CA HIS A 135 -29.95 -45.51 -28.43
C HIS A 135 -30.11 -45.54 -26.90
N ALA A 136 -29.51 -46.57 -26.29
CA ALA A 136 -29.29 -46.62 -24.86
C ALA A 136 -28.53 -45.37 -24.41
N SER A 137 -29.17 -44.60 -23.52
CA SER A 137 -28.55 -43.47 -22.82
C SER A 137 -27.26 -43.93 -22.14
N PRO A 138 -26.09 -43.36 -22.46
CA PRO A 138 -24.87 -43.66 -21.71
C PRO A 138 -25.06 -43.16 -20.27
N SER A 139 -24.87 -44.07 -19.31
CA SER A 139 -24.82 -43.73 -17.88
C SER A 139 -23.91 -42.52 -17.64
N PRO A 140 -24.27 -41.59 -16.74
CA PRO A 140 -23.43 -40.45 -16.40
C PRO A 140 -22.07 -40.96 -15.95
N ARG A 141 -21.05 -40.70 -16.76
CA ARG A 141 -19.65 -41.02 -16.46
C ARG A 141 -19.32 -40.28 -15.16
N ALA A 142 -19.03 -41.04 -14.11
CA ALA A 142 -18.61 -40.48 -12.83
C ALA A 142 -17.50 -39.44 -13.05
N PRO A 143 -17.53 -38.28 -12.37
CA PRO A 143 -16.49 -37.27 -12.48
C PRO A 143 -15.13 -37.95 -12.26
N PRO A 144 -14.11 -37.66 -13.09
CA PRO A 144 -12.78 -38.22 -12.90
C PRO A 144 -12.32 -37.87 -11.48
N GLU A 145 -12.18 -38.90 -10.66
CA GLU A 145 -11.70 -38.80 -9.29
C GLU A 145 -10.30 -38.19 -9.37
N LEU A 146 -10.15 -36.92 -8.96
CA LEU A 146 -8.86 -36.25 -8.93
C LEU A 146 -7.95 -37.09 -8.03
N LEU A 147 -6.95 -37.74 -8.63
CA LEU A 147 -5.97 -38.56 -7.92
C LEU A 147 -5.07 -37.66 -7.08
N LEU A 148 -5.59 -37.23 -5.94
CA LEU A 148 -4.86 -36.48 -4.94
C LEU A 148 -3.80 -37.40 -4.32
N GLN A 149 -2.54 -37.08 -4.59
CA GLN A 149 -1.39 -37.86 -4.15
C GLN A 149 -0.85 -37.31 -2.82
N TRP A 150 -0.57 -38.22 -1.89
CA TRP A 150 0.03 -37.90 -0.61
C TRP A 150 1.55 -38.06 -0.68
N THR A 151 2.28 -37.05 -0.22
CA THR A 151 3.74 -37.13 -0.02
C THR A 151 4.03 -37.09 1.47
N LYS A 152 4.76 -38.09 1.99
CA LYS A 152 5.17 -38.17 3.39
C LYS A 152 6.52 -37.47 3.59
N HIS A 153 6.60 -36.64 4.62
CA HIS A 153 7.82 -36.03 5.15
C HIS A 153 8.00 -36.51 6.59
N PRO A 154 8.88 -37.49 6.84
CA PRO A 154 9.02 -38.11 8.15
C PRO A 154 9.63 -37.14 9.16
N ALA A 155 9.28 -37.29 10.44
CA ALA A 155 9.85 -36.49 11.54
C ALA A 155 9.81 -34.97 11.26
N THR A 156 8.72 -34.50 10.66
CA THR A 156 8.57 -33.12 10.17
C THR A 156 7.32 -32.53 10.78
N ASN A 157 7.46 -31.33 11.35
CA ASN A 157 6.40 -30.61 11.98
C ASN A 157 6.20 -29.24 11.33
N CYS A 158 4.97 -28.99 10.89
CA CYS A 158 4.53 -27.73 10.34
C CYS A 158 3.40 -27.13 11.20
N TRP A 159 3.75 -26.42 12.28
CA TRP A 159 2.75 -25.72 13.10
C TRP A 159 2.50 -24.30 12.57
N TRP A 160 1.45 -23.66 13.10
CA TRP A 160 1.21 -22.24 12.91
C TRP A 160 2.28 -21.37 13.57
N GLY A 161 2.17 -20.05 13.41
CA GLY A 161 3.06 -19.09 14.08
C GLY A 161 4.47 -19.06 13.48
N GLY A 162 4.57 -19.22 12.16
CA GLY A 162 5.86 -19.16 11.44
C GLY A 162 6.53 -20.51 11.20
N ASN A 163 5.99 -21.61 11.74
CA ASN A 163 6.56 -22.96 11.61
C ASN A 163 6.03 -23.72 10.38
N GLY A 164 5.77 -23.03 9.28
CA GLY A 164 5.43 -23.64 7.99
C GLY A 164 3.96 -23.98 7.73
N ALA A 165 3.05 -23.96 8.71
CA ALA A 165 1.61 -23.93 8.40
C ALA A 165 1.07 -22.50 8.51
N GLU A 166 0.46 -21.98 7.43
CA GLU A 166 -0.17 -20.65 7.47
C GLU A 166 -1.55 -20.68 8.14
N ALA A 167 -2.22 -21.83 8.12
CA ALA A 167 -3.55 -22.00 8.69
C ALA A 167 -3.73 -23.37 9.36
N GLU A 168 -4.36 -23.36 10.54
CA GLU A 168 -4.90 -24.55 11.22
C GLU A 168 -6.39 -24.66 10.93
N LEU A 169 -6.88 -25.86 10.60
CA LEU A 169 -8.31 -26.05 10.31
C LEU A 169 -9.12 -26.34 11.58
N GLU A 170 -8.48 -26.88 12.62
CA GLU A 170 -9.11 -27.13 13.91
C GLU A 170 -9.10 -25.89 14.83
N LYS A 171 -10.16 -25.77 15.64
CA LYS A 171 -10.28 -24.76 16.70
C LYS A 171 -10.55 -25.44 18.06
N PRO A 172 -9.94 -24.96 19.16
CA PRO A 172 -8.87 -23.96 19.20
C PRO A 172 -7.60 -24.44 18.45
N GLN A 173 -6.75 -23.51 18.03
CA GLN A 173 -5.54 -23.83 17.26
C GLN A 173 -4.70 -24.88 17.98
N GLY A 174 -4.17 -25.85 17.23
CA GLY A 174 -3.42 -26.99 17.78
C GLY A 174 -4.27 -28.12 18.34
N SER A 175 -5.61 -28.04 18.24
CA SER A 175 -6.47 -29.17 18.58
C SER A 175 -6.38 -30.26 17.53
N ALA A 176 -6.45 -31.52 17.99
CA ALA A 176 -6.55 -32.65 17.08
C ALA A 176 -7.95 -32.69 16.44
N ALA A 177 -8.03 -33.17 15.20
CA ALA A 177 -9.28 -33.37 14.48
C ALA A 177 -10.17 -34.37 15.26
N PRO A 178 -11.39 -33.98 15.66
CA PRO A 178 -12.20 -34.77 16.58
C PRO A 178 -12.64 -36.09 15.94
N GLY A 179 -12.51 -37.19 16.68
CA GLY A 179 -12.94 -38.52 16.23
C GLY A 179 -12.03 -39.19 15.19
N ILE A 180 -10.88 -38.59 14.86
CA ILE A 180 -9.96 -39.12 13.84
C ILE A 180 -8.71 -39.70 14.51
N ALA A 181 -8.65 -41.02 14.60
CA ALA A 181 -7.59 -41.75 15.30
C ALA A 181 -6.72 -42.64 14.38
N SER A 182 -6.73 -42.41 13.07
CA SER A 182 -5.88 -43.14 12.12
C SER A 182 -5.40 -42.22 11.01
N LEU A 183 -4.23 -42.52 10.45
CA LEU A 183 -3.66 -41.75 9.34
C LEU A 183 -4.60 -41.77 8.12
N SER A 184 -5.16 -42.94 7.78
CA SER A 184 -6.09 -43.08 6.66
C SER A 184 -7.34 -42.22 6.83
N ALA A 185 -7.94 -42.20 8.03
CA ALA A 185 -9.08 -41.33 8.33
C ALA A 185 -8.69 -39.84 8.30
N CYS A 186 -7.48 -39.51 8.76
CA CYS A 186 -6.92 -38.16 8.72
C CYS A 186 -6.79 -37.66 7.28
N GLN A 187 -6.15 -38.44 6.42
CA GLN A 187 -6.03 -38.17 4.99
C GLN A 187 -7.39 -38.06 4.30
N ALA A 188 -8.32 -39.00 4.57
CA ALA A 188 -9.67 -38.95 4.01
C ALA A 188 -10.41 -37.66 4.40
N SER A 189 -10.34 -37.27 5.68
CA SER A 189 -10.98 -36.05 6.17
C SER A 189 -10.36 -34.76 5.61
N CYS A 190 -9.07 -34.77 5.29
CA CYS A 190 -8.41 -33.64 4.64
C CYS A 190 -8.82 -33.52 3.17
N ARG A 191 -8.94 -34.65 2.45
CA ARG A 191 -9.43 -34.66 1.06
C ARG A 191 -10.84 -34.07 0.94
N GLN A 192 -11.71 -34.35 1.90
CA GLN A 192 -13.07 -33.78 1.95
C GLN A 192 -13.08 -32.24 2.08
N LEU A 193 -11.99 -31.67 2.59
CA LEU A 193 -11.81 -30.23 2.76
C LEU A 193 -10.95 -29.59 1.66
N TYR A 194 -10.54 -30.33 0.63
CA TYR A 194 -9.74 -29.77 -0.46
C TYR A 194 -10.52 -28.68 -1.22
N PRO A 195 -9.92 -27.53 -1.58
CA PRO A 195 -8.49 -27.16 -1.46
C PRO A 195 -8.10 -26.50 -0.13
N ALA A 196 -9.01 -26.34 0.82
CA ALA A 196 -8.73 -25.69 2.10
C ALA A 196 -7.76 -26.49 2.99
N CYS A 197 -7.63 -27.81 2.78
CA CYS A 197 -6.66 -28.65 3.47
C CYS A 197 -5.50 -29.03 2.54
N GLY A 198 -4.32 -28.45 2.77
CA GLY A 198 -3.09 -28.71 2.01
C GLY A 198 -2.27 -29.87 2.57
N GLY A 199 -2.57 -30.35 3.78
CA GLY A 199 -1.93 -31.53 4.34
C GLY A 199 -2.34 -31.86 5.77
N VAL A 200 -1.72 -32.87 6.35
CA VAL A 200 -1.96 -33.30 7.74
C VAL A 200 -0.66 -33.56 8.48
N LEU A 201 -0.60 -33.19 9.75
CA LEU A 201 0.35 -33.77 10.70
C LEU A 201 -0.32 -34.95 11.39
N PHE A 202 0.40 -36.06 11.52
CA PHE A 202 -0.07 -37.23 12.25
C PHE A 202 0.94 -37.60 13.32
N GLU A 203 0.47 -37.76 14.57
CA GLU A 203 1.27 -38.20 15.73
C GLU A 203 1.00 -39.69 15.96
N PRO A 204 1.86 -40.62 15.51
CA PRO A 204 1.54 -42.05 15.54
C PRO A 204 1.34 -42.59 16.95
N ALA A 205 2.16 -42.13 17.91
CA ALA A 205 2.14 -42.57 19.30
C ALA A 205 0.82 -42.26 20.01
N ARG A 206 0.22 -41.09 19.73
CA ARG A 206 -1.05 -40.66 20.34
C ARG A 206 -2.25 -40.82 19.42
N ARG A 207 -2.03 -41.27 18.19
CA ARG A 207 -3.04 -41.41 17.14
C ARG A 207 -3.81 -40.11 16.92
N ARG A 208 -3.11 -38.97 16.91
CA ARG A 208 -3.72 -37.65 16.71
C ARG A 208 -3.50 -37.15 15.29
N CYS A 209 -4.54 -36.54 14.73
CA CYS A 209 -4.57 -35.94 13.41
C CYS A 209 -4.69 -34.43 13.54
N TYR A 210 -3.92 -33.66 12.78
CA TYR A 210 -4.01 -32.21 12.73
C TYR A 210 -4.05 -31.76 11.27
N ARG A 211 -5.16 -31.14 10.84
CA ARG A 211 -5.32 -30.74 9.43
C ARG A 211 -4.77 -29.33 9.23
N LYS A 212 -3.96 -29.19 8.18
CA LYS A 212 -3.27 -27.95 7.83
C LYS A 212 -3.85 -27.38 6.55
N GLY A 213 -3.94 -26.06 6.49
CA GLY A 213 -4.19 -25.33 5.25
C GLY A 213 -2.95 -25.32 4.37
N THR A 214 -2.52 -24.13 3.95
CA THR A 214 -1.28 -23.95 3.19
C THR A 214 -0.07 -24.38 4.02
N ILE A 215 0.82 -25.18 3.42
CA ILE A 215 2.07 -25.64 4.03
C ILE A 215 3.26 -25.12 3.21
N ASP A 216 4.16 -24.41 3.89
CA ASP A 216 5.47 -23.94 3.42
C ASP A 216 6.56 -24.85 4.01
N LEU A 217 6.86 -25.93 3.29
CA LEU A 217 7.75 -27.00 3.76
C LEU A 217 9.13 -26.52 4.25
N PRO A 218 9.81 -25.55 3.59
CA PRO A 218 11.07 -24.96 4.09
C PRO A 218 11.01 -24.32 5.48
N LYS A 219 9.83 -23.92 5.96
CA LYS A 219 9.66 -23.31 7.30
C LYS A 219 9.30 -24.34 8.37
N CYS A 220 9.06 -25.58 8.00
CA CYS A 220 8.80 -26.66 8.94
C CYS A 220 10.09 -27.10 9.63
N HIS A 221 9.99 -27.55 10.88
CA HIS A 221 11.13 -28.01 11.65
C HIS A 221 11.08 -29.51 11.87
N ALA A 222 12.25 -30.10 12.15
CA ALA A 222 12.34 -31.51 12.48
C ALA A 222 11.73 -31.78 13.86
N GLN A 223 10.87 -32.78 13.95
CA GLN A 223 10.31 -33.26 15.21
C GLN A 223 9.93 -34.74 15.10
N THR A 224 10.48 -35.56 15.98
CA THR A 224 10.41 -37.02 15.89
C THR A 224 9.04 -37.63 16.19
N GLU A 225 8.16 -36.90 16.88
CA GLU A 225 6.83 -37.42 17.25
C GLU A 225 5.78 -37.25 16.14
N LEU A 226 6.08 -36.44 15.13
CA LEU A 226 5.13 -36.02 14.09
C LEU A 226 5.64 -36.37 12.70
N ASP A 227 4.75 -36.91 11.88
CA ASP A 227 4.97 -37.05 10.44
C ASP A 227 4.05 -36.08 9.69
N LEU A 228 4.59 -35.37 8.70
CA LEU A 228 3.82 -34.52 7.80
C LEU A 228 3.44 -35.30 6.54
N TYR A 229 2.20 -35.12 6.10
CA TYR A 229 1.71 -35.62 4.83
C TYR A 229 1.12 -34.45 4.04
N THR A 230 1.74 -34.06 2.94
CA THR A 230 1.25 -32.99 2.07
C THR A 230 0.36 -33.56 0.98
N LEU A 231 -0.75 -32.89 0.70
CA LEU A 231 -1.69 -33.24 -0.35
C LEU A 231 -1.35 -32.44 -1.61
N ALA A 232 -0.64 -33.07 -2.54
CA ALA A 232 -0.45 -32.46 -3.85
C ALA A 232 -1.74 -32.67 -4.65
N GLY A 233 -2.32 -31.57 -5.16
CA GLY A 233 -3.23 -31.65 -6.30
C GLY A 233 -2.54 -32.45 -7.41
N PRO A 234 -3.27 -33.14 -8.31
CA PRO A 234 -2.64 -33.65 -9.53
C PRO A 234 -1.85 -32.48 -10.11
N SER A 235 -0.54 -32.66 -10.21
CA SER A 235 0.32 -31.68 -10.87
C SER A 235 -0.38 -31.41 -12.19
N PRO A 236 -0.74 -30.15 -12.52
CA PRO A 236 -1.30 -29.83 -13.84
C PRO A 236 -0.44 -30.59 -14.84
N PRO A 237 -1.03 -31.44 -15.72
CA PRO A 237 -0.27 -32.31 -16.61
C PRO A 237 0.86 -31.46 -17.15
N SER A 238 2.10 -31.85 -16.83
CA SER A 238 3.29 -31.02 -17.01
C SER A 238 3.11 -30.29 -18.31
N GLN A 239 2.76 -28.99 -18.24
CA GLN A 239 2.50 -28.26 -19.47
C GLN A 239 3.76 -28.50 -20.29
N PRO A 240 3.64 -28.93 -21.57
CA PRO A 240 4.82 -28.97 -22.43
C PRO A 240 5.55 -27.66 -22.18
N PRO A 241 6.86 -27.70 -21.85
CA PRO A 241 7.58 -26.55 -21.34
C PRO A 241 7.11 -25.36 -22.16
N PRO A 242 6.50 -24.33 -21.53
CA PRO A 242 5.90 -23.24 -22.28
C PRO A 242 6.95 -22.85 -23.31
N PRO A 243 6.59 -22.79 -24.62
CA PRO A 243 7.56 -22.50 -25.67
C PRO A 243 8.39 -21.35 -25.14
N PRO A 244 9.74 -21.51 -25.05
CA PRO A 244 10.59 -20.68 -24.21
C PRO A 244 10.09 -19.26 -24.36
N LEU A 245 9.52 -18.72 -23.28
CA LEU A 245 8.88 -17.41 -23.30
C LEU A 245 9.82 -16.54 -24.11
N PRO A 246 9.40 -15.99 -25.27
CA PRO A 246 10.31 -15.26 -26.14
C PRO A 246 11.04 -14.31 -25.21
N PRO A 247 12.39 -14.39 -25.13
CA PRO A 247 13.18 -13.83 -24.03
C PRO A 247 12.58 -12.48 -23.71
N ARG A 248 11.91 -12.40 -22.54
CA ARG A 248 10.95 -11.33 -22.23
C ARG A 248 11.65 -10.06 -22.62
N ALA A 249 11.19 -9.42 -23.70
CA ALA A 249 11.94 -8.35 -24.34
C ALA A 249 12.35 -7.41 -23.20
N PRO A 250 13.65 -7.16 -22.99
CA PRO A 250 14.10 -6.35 -21.87
C PRO A 250 13.22 -5.10 -21.90
N ILE A 251 12.41 -4.91 -20.85
CA ILE A 251 11.71 -3.63 -20.69
C ILE A 251 12.83 -2.62 -20.86
N GLY A 252 12.70 -1.74 -21.85
CA GLY A 252 13.83 -0.99 -22.38
C GLY A 252 14.66 -0.43 -21.24
N ARG A 253 15.99 -0.56 -21.30
CA ARG A 253 16.83 0.05 -20.29
C ARG A 253 17.09 1.51 -20.67
N GLY A 254 17.20 2.38 -19.68
CA GLY A 254 17.48 3.81 -19.89
C GLY A 254 16.27 4.75 -19.83
N VAL A 255 16.58 6.05 -19.93
CA VAL A 255 15.65 7.17 -19.68
C VAL A 255 14.40 7.15 -20.57
N ASN A 256 14.55 6.82 -21.86
CA ASN A 256 13.43 6.78 -22.80
C ASN A 256 12.39 5.73 -22.41
N SER A 257 12.84 4.60 -21.85
CA SER A 257 11.95 3.54 -21.39
C SER A 257 11.22 3.94 -20.12
N LEU A 258 11.90 4.61 -19.17
CA LEU A 258 11.26 5.17 -17.97
C LEU A 258 10.15 6.17 -18.34
N ASN A 259 10.43 7.10 -19.26
CA ASN A 259 9.42 8.05 -19.76
C ASN A 259 8.30 7.34 -20.52
N LYS A 260 8.60 6.32 -21.33
CA LYS A 260 7.58 5.50 -22.00
C LYS A 260 6.68 4.81 -20.98
N GLN A 261 7.26 4.17 -19.96
CA GLN A 261 6.53 3.51 -18.89
C GLN A 261 5.64 4.48 -18.11
N PHE A 262 6.14 5.68 -17.82
CA PHE A 262 5.35 6.74 -17.19
C PHE A 262 4.15 7.18 -18.03
N ARG A 263 4.34 7.34 -19.35
CA ARG A 263 3.27 7.72 -20.28
C ARG A 263 2.24 6.63 -20.51
N ASP A 264 2.69 5.39 -20.60
CA ASP A 264 1.84 4.23 -20.88
C ASP A 264 1.18 3.66 -19.60
N GLY A 265 1.60 4.16 -18.43
CA GLY A 265 1.07 3.73 -17.15
C GLY A 265 -0.41 4.07 -16.97
N ALA A 266 -1.18 3.11 -16.45
CA ALA A 266 -2.60 3.27 -16.15
C ALA A 266 -3.01 2.38 -14.96
N PRO A 267 -4.12 2.68 -14.27
CA PRO A 267 -4.65 1.81 -13.23
C PRO A 267 -4.80 0.35 -13.70
N SER A 268 -4.13 -0.57 -13.01
CA SER A 268 -4.13 -2.00 -13.32
C SER A 268 -3.84 -2.84 -12.08
N ASN A 269 -4.19 -4.13 -12.12
CA ASN A 269 -3.77 -5.12 -11.13
C ASN A 269 -2.42 -5.75 -11.47
N LEU A 270 -1.84 -5.40 -12.63
CA LEU A 270 -0.54 -5.86 -13.08
C LEU A 270 0.47 -4.74 -12.90
N LEU A 271 1.51 -4.98 -12.10
CA LEU A 271 2.47 -3.96 -11.71
C LEU A 271 3.27 -3.42 -12.91
N GLU A 272 3.47 -4.21 -13.95
CA GLU A 272 4.12 -3.74 -15.19
C GLU A 272 3.29 -2.72 -15.99
N GLN A 273 2.01 -2.53 -15.65
CA GLN A 273 1.10 -1.64 -16.36
C GLN A 273 0.79 -0.35 -15.60
N VAL A 274 1.17 -0.23 -14.33
CA VAL A 274 0.74 0.90 -13.48
C VAL A 274 1.55 2.19 -13.65
N GLY A 275 2.65 2.14 -14.41
CA GLY A 275 3.58 3.26 -14.56
C GLY A 275 4.91 2.98 -13.87
N VAL A 276 5.52 4.01 -13.30
CA VAL A 276 6.84 3.92 -12.65
C VAL A 276 6.68 3.79 -11.14
N LEU A 277 7.41 2.83 -10.56
CA LEU A 277 7.56 2.68 -9.11
C LEU A 277 8.73 3.53 -8.64
N MET A 278 8.47 4.42 -7.69
CA MET A 278 9.44 5.39 -7.21
C MET A 278 9.53 5.32 -5.69
N HIS A 279 10.73 5.12 -5.18
CA HIS A 279 11.04 5.09 -3.75
C HIS A 279 11.93 6.28 -3.43
N GLN A 280 11.46 7.19 -2.58
CA GLN A 280 12.30 8.24 -1.99
C GLN A 280 12.93 7.70 -0.72
N TRP A 281 14.22 7.97 -0.53
CA TRP A 281 14.89 7.49 0.68
C TRP A 281 14.25 8.08 1.94
N ASP A 282 13.76 7.20 2.79
CA ASP A 282 12.97 7.53 3.98
C ASP A 282 13.55 6.98 5.28
N GLY A 283 14.76 6.41 5.18
CA GLY A 283 15.51 5.88 6.31
C GLY A 283 15.30 4.39 6.55
N GLN A 284 14.61 3.69 5.65
CA GLN A 284 14.49 2.24 5.71
C GLN A 284 15.57 1.51 4.89
N GLU A 285 16.56 2.24 4.41
CA GLU A 285 17.67 1.71 3.63
C GLU A 285 18.88 1.40 4.52
N VAL A 286 19.77 0.54 4.01
CA VAL A 286 21.08 0.33 4.64
C VAL A 286 21.97 1.53 4.29
N SER A 287 22.36 2.32 5.28
CA SER A 287 23.09 3.59 5.09
C SER A 287 24.31 3.51 4.16
N ALA A 288 25.12 2.45 4.25
CA ALA A 288 26.32 2.28 3.41
C ALA A 288 26.00 1.85 1.96
N THR A 289 24.83 1.29 1.72
CA THR A 289 24.38 0.75 0.44
C THR A 289 22.89 1.08 0.26
N PRO A 290 22.52 2.36 0.03
CA PRO A 290 21.14 2.83 0.14
C PRO A 290 20.17 2.29 -0.93
N TRP A 291 20.66 1.44 -1.84
CA TRP A 291 19.81 0.63 -2.73
C TRP A 291 19.35 -0.70 -2.08
N ARG A 292 19.98 -1.10 -0.97
CA ARG A 292 19.54 -2.23 -0.15
C ARG A 292 18.59 -1.75 0.93
N MET A 293 17.55 -2.54 1.15
CA MET A 293 16.52 -2.25 2.14
C MET A 293 16.87 -2.95 3.42
N CYS A 294 16.66 -2.28 4.55
CA CYS A 294 16.72 -2.95 5.83
C CYS A 294 15.60 -4.00 5.91
N GLU A 295 15.91 -5.19 6.43
CA GLU A 295 14.95 -6.31 6.54
C GLU A 295 14.37 -6.44 7.95
N HIS A 296 15.14 -6.07 8.99
CA HIS A 296 14.78 -6.22 10.40
C HIS A 296 15.41 -5.11 11.23
N ASN A 297 14.72 -4.69 12.30
CA ASN A 297 15.19 -3.65 13.24
C ASN A 297 15.61 -2.36 12.52
N CYS A 298 14.78 -1.93 11.56
CA CYS A 298 15.03 -0.77 10.74
C CYS A 298 14.68 0.49 11.53
N MET A 299 15.61 1.43 11.61
CA MET A 299 15.40 2.67 12.34
C MET A 299 14.69 3.68 11.44
N CYS A 300 13.40 3.93 11.70
CA CYS A 300 12.61 4.91 10.97
C CYS A 300 11.96 5.85 11.98
N GLN A 301 12.23 7.16 11.86
CA GLN A 301 11.65 8.19 12.74
C GLN A 301 11.80 7.92 14.25
N GLY A 302 12.93 7.34 14.66
CA GLY A 302 13.23 7.01 16.06
C GLY A 302 12.58 5.71 16.57
N ALA A 303 11.84 4.98 15.72
CA ALA A 303 11.30 3.66 16.03
C ALA A 303 12.07 2.55 15.28
N PHE A 304 12.15 1.38 15.90
CA PHE A 304 12.62 0.16 15.22
C PHE A 304 11.42 -0.57 14.64
N ILE A 305 11.40 -0.73 13.32
CA ILE A 305 10.32 -1.39 12.57
C ILE A 305 10.86 -2.57 11.76
N ASN A 306 9.98 -3.49 11.39
CA ASN A 306 10.32 -4.52 10.42
C ASN A 306 10.51 -3.92 9.02
N GLY A 307 11.39 -4.53 8.23
CA GLY A 307 11.81 -3.99 6.94
C GLY A 307 10.72 -4.01 5.89
N ARG A 308 10.45 -2.87 5.27
CA ARG A 308 9.55 -2.70 4.12
C ARG A 308 10.15 -1.67 3.15
N ILE A 309 9.46 -1.42 2.05
CA ILE A 309 9.78 -0.31 1.15
C ILE A 309 8.53 0.53 0.98
N SER A 310 8.57 1.80 1.37
CA SER A 310 7.53 2.79 1.02
C SER A 310 7.76 3.28 -0.40
N THR A 311 6.84 2.98 -1.32
CA THR A 311 6.98 3.41 -2.72
C THR A 311 5.73 4.12 -3.17
N MET A 312 5.81 4.84 -4.28
CA MET A 312 4.67 5.45 -4.93
C MET A 312 4.61 5.01 -6.40
N VAL A 313 3.40 4.91 -6.92
CA VAL A 313 3.16 4.75 -8.36
C VAL A 313 2.88 6.11 -8.98
N ILE A 314 3.63 6.42 -10.03
CA ILE A 314 3.42 7.61 -10.85
C ILE A 314 3.19 7.23 -12.32
N TYR A 315 2.23 7.92 -12.94
CA TYR A 315 1.91 7.80 -14.35
C TYR A 315 1.29 9.10 -14.87
N LYS A 316 1.38 9.32 -16.18
CA LYS A 316 1.00 10.58 -16.83
C LYS A 316 -0.43 11.01 -16.51
N ASP A 317 -1.38 10.08 -16.58
CA ASP A 317 -2.82 10.37 -16.45
C ASP A 317 -3.25 10.88 -15.07
N LEU A 318 -2.37 10.87 -14.05
CA LEU A 318 -2.64 11.57 -12.79
C LEU A 318 -2.84 13.09 -13.01
N ASN A 319 -2.29 13.66 -14.10
CA ASN A 319 -2.49 15.06 -14.47
C ASN A 319 -3.90 15.42 -14.94
N LYS A 320 -4.77 14.44 -15.19
CA LYS A 320 -6.18 14.67 -15.58
C LYS A 320 -6.96 15.41 -14.50
N ARG A 321 -6.48 15.35 -13.25
CA ARG A 321 -7.01 16.11 -12.14
C ARG A 321 -6.53 17.56 -12.16
N PRO A 322 -7.44 18.56 -12.18
CA PRO A 322 -7.05 19.98 -12.29
C PRO A 322 -6.18 20.50 -11.14
N ASP A 323 -6.27 19.89 -9.96
CA ASP A 323 -5.46 20.25 -8.78
C ASP A 323 -4.01 19.76 -8.87
N ARG A 324 -3.73 18.77 -9.74
CA ARG A 324 -2.39 18.19 -9.90
C ARG A 324 -1.53 19.06 -10.80
N LYS A 325 -0.81 20.02 -10.21
CA LYS A 325 0.13 20.87 -10.96
C LYS A 325 1.49 20.22 -11.18
N ALA A 326 1.84 19.22 -10.38
CA ALA A 326 3.09 18.48 -10.48
C ALA A 326 2.86 17.00 -10.10
N VAL A 327 3.75 16.13 -10.56
CA VAL A 327 3.79 14.72 -10.15
C VAL A 327 3.95 14.68 -8.62
N PRO A 328 3.06 14.00 -7.89
CA PRO A 328 3.08 14.03 -6.43
C PRO A 328 4.31 13.33 -5.87
N LEU A 329 4.93 13.93 -4.85
CA LEU A 329 6.01 13.35 -4.08
C LEU A 329 5.69 13.48 -2.59
N PRO A 330 6.05 12.50 -1.75
CA PRO A 330 6.01 12.68 -0.31
C PRO A 330 7.00 13.79 0.12
N PHE A 331 8.16 13.89 -0.53
CA PHE A 331 9.16 14.91 -0.21
C PHE A 331 9.65 15.66 -1.45
N GLY A 332 9.61 16.99 -1.43
CA GLY A 332 10.05 17.81 -2.57
C GLY A 332 11.58 17.84 -2.79
N ASN A 333 12.36 17.37 -1.82
CA ASN A 333 13.82 17.52 -1.79
C ASN A 333 14.59 16.19 -1.60
N ARG A 334 13.94 15.05 -1.86
CA ARG A 334 14.54 13.73 -1.70
C ARG A 334 14.71 13.02 -3.04
N GLY A 335 15.86 12.40 -3.22
CA GLY A 335 16.14 11.46 -4.30
C GLY A 335 15.86 10.04 -3.86
N GLY A 336 16.26 9.08 -4.69
CA GLY A 336 16.11 7.68 -4.39
C GLY A 336 16.30 6.79 -5.59
N ILE A 337 15.53 5.70 -5.61
CA ILE A 337 15.61 4.67 -6.64
C ILE A 337 14.27 4.51 -7.36
N LEU A 338 14.37 4.15 -8.63
CA LEU A 338 13.26 3.69 -9.45
C LEU A 338 13.30 2.17 -9.45
N LEU A 339 12.15 1.53 -9.22
CA LEU A 339 12.08 0.08 -9.09
C LEU A 339 11.52 -0.55 -10.35
N HIS A 340 12.07 -1.71 -10.70
CA HIS A 340 11.63 -2.47 -11.84
C HIS A 340 10.40 -3.34 -11.47
N PRO A 341 9.20 -3.11 -12.06
CA PRO A 341 7.98 -3.79 -11.63
C PRO A 341 8.04 -5.32 -11.66
N SER A 342 8.69 -5.91 -12.67
CA SER A 342 8.82 -7.37 -12.80
C SER A 342 9.56 -8.06 -11.65
N TYR A 343 10.28 -7.32 -10.81
CA TYR A 343 11.04 -7.84 -9.68
C TYR A 343 10.51 -7.34 -8.33
N ALA A 344 9.46 -6.53 -8.34
CA ALA A 344 8.82 -6.01 -7.14
C ALA A 344 7.70 -6.95 -6.66
N THR A 345 7.59 -7.12 -5.35
CA THR A 345 6.50 -7.87 -4.70
C THR A 345 5.72 -6.90 -3.82
N VAL A 346 4.46 -6.68 -4.16
CA VAL A 346 3.56 -5.78 -3.41
C VAL A 346 2.94 -6.53 -2.24
N ASP A 347 3.10 -6.00 -1.03
CA ASP A 347 2.49 -6.57 0.17
C ASP A 347 1.10 -5.94 0.43
N CYS A 348 0.98 -4.62 0.26
CA CYS A 348 -0.27 -3.86 0.37
C CYS A 348 -0.16 -2.45 -0.25
N LEU A 349 -1.29 -1.73 -0.32
CA LEU A 349 -1.38 -0.39 -0.90
C LEU A 349 -2.27 0.57 -0.08
N TYR A 350 -2.04 1.86 -0.25
CA TYR A 350 -2.75 2.96 0.39
C TYR A 350 -2.99 4.10 -0.61
N GLY A 351 -4.15 4.75 -0.49
CA GLY A 351 -4.54 5.88 -1.33
C GLY A 351 -3.92 7.22 -0.91
N ILE A 352 -3.22 7.22 0.22
CA ILE A 352 -2.56 8.31 0.96
C ILE A 352 -1.31 7.72 1.66
N ASP A 353 -0.56 8.54 2.37
CA ASP A 353 0.37 8.11 3.43
C ASP A 353 -0.32 7.17 4.43
N GLY A 354 0.09 5.90 4.46
CA GLY A 354 -0.51 4.88 5.32
C GLY A 354 -0.08 4.97 6.78
N ALA A 355 0.84 5.89 7.12
CA ALA A 355 1.52 5.95 8.42
C ALA A 355 2.10 4.58 8.83
N THR A 356 2.68 3.91 7.85
CA THR A 356 3.07 2.50 7.84
C THR A 356 4.22 2.17 8.78
N TYR A 357 4.88 3.16 9.36
CA TYR A 357 5.84 3.00 10.45
C TYR A 357 5.16 2.67 11.80
N HIS A 358 3.86 2.92 11.95
CA HIS A 358 3.07 2.46 13.12
C HIS A 358 2.54 1.02 12.98
N LEU A 359 2.79 0.38 11.85
CA LEU A 359 2.22 -0.93 11.51
C LEU A 359 3.27 -2.04 11.61
N ASP A 360 3.31 -2.68 12.78
CA ASP A 360 4.20 -3.80 13.04
C ASP A 360 3.54 -5.16 12.77
N ASN A 361 3.17 -5.39 11.51
CA ASN A 361 2.69 -6.70 11.07
C ASN A 361 3.89 -7.58 10.69
N PRO A 362 4.22 -8.63 11.46
CA PRO A 362 5.43 -9.42 11.23
C PRO A 362 5.39 -10.23 9.93
N ALA A 363 4.20 -10.55 9.42
CA ALA A 363 4.06 -11.28 8.17
C ALA A 363 4.17 -10.36 6.94
N LYS A 364 3.71 -9.10 7.09
CA LYS A 364 3.70 -8.07 6.04
C LYS A 364 4.00 -6.69 6.64
N PRO A 365 5.27 -6.37 6.91
CA PRO A 365 5.65 -5.12 7.56
C PRO A 365 5.08 -3.89 6.84
N GLY A 366 4.48 -2.96 7.60
CA GLY A 366 3.84 -1.79 7.03
C GLY A 366 2.42 -2.00 6.50
N CYS A 367 1.83 -3.20 6.62
CA CYS A 367 0.45 -3.47 6.21
C CYS A 367 -0.50 -3.58 7.40
N SER A 368 -1.69 -2.99 7.28
CA SER A 368 -2.72 -3.13 8.31
C SER A 368 -3.29 -4.55 8.32
N GLU A 369 -3.78 -5.01 9.48
CA GLU A 369 -4.39 -6.33 9.61
C GLU A 369 -5.72 -6.45 8.84
N SER A 370 -6.49 -5.37 8.84
CA SER A 370 -7.72 -5.24 8.03
C SER A 370 -7.40 -4.67 6.67
N PHE A 371 -8.15 -5.10 5.65
CA PHE A 371 -8.07 -4.56 4.30
C PHE A 371 -9.43 -4.04 3.85
N CYS A 372 -9.42 -3.06 2.96
CA CYS A 372 -10.62 -2.54 2.31
C CYS A 372 -11.38 -3.65 1.55
N ASP A 373 -12.70 -3.51 1.48
CA ASP A 373 -13.57 -4.37 0.68
C ASP A 373 -13.76 -3.72 -0.71
N PRO A 374 -13.32 -4.36 -1.81
CA PRO A 374 -13.51 -3.80 -3.14
C PRO A 374 -14.99 -3.63 -3.54
N ASN A 375 -15.92 -4.32 -2.88
CA ASN A 375 -17.37 -4.16 -3.11
C ASN A 375 -18.00 -3.02 -2.29
N ASN A 376 -17.29 -2.54 -1.26
CA ASN A 376 -17.71 -1.41 -0.44
C ASN A 376 -16.50 -0.53 -0.14
N ILE A 377 -16.17 0.32 -1.11
CA ILE A 377 -14.95 1.13 -1.11
C ILE A 377 -15.01 2.32 -0.14
N LEU A 378 -16.14 2.52 0.56
CA LEU A 378 -16.26 3.53 1.60
C LEU A 378 -15.78 2.96 2.93
N ASP A 379 -15.31 3.82 3.81
CA ASP A 379 -14.99 3.45 5.18
C ASP A 379 -16.23 2.98 5.94
N GLN A 380 -16.03 2.45 7.14
CA GLN A 380 -17.10 1.96 8.02
C GLN A 380 -18.18 3.01 8.35
N ASN A 381 -17.89 4.30 8.14
CA ASN A 381 -18.82 5.40 8.37
C ASN A 381 -19.54 5.84 7.08
N GLY A 382 -19.19 5.29 5.92
CA GLY A 382 -19.73 5.65 4.61
C GLY A 382 -19.31 7.05 4.12
N ASN A 383 -18.31 7.67 4.75
CA ASN A 383 -18.03 9.10 4.57
C ASN A 383 -16.82 9.37 3.68
N VAL A 384 -15.84 8.45 3.65
CA VAL A 384 -14.59 8.61 2.92
C VAL A 384 -14.22 7.29 2.26
N PHE A 385 -13.45 7.35 1.17
CA PHE A 385 -12.91 6.13 0.57
C PHE A 385 -11.95 5.41 1.54
N CYS A 386 -12.15 4.11 1.71
CA CYS A 386 -11.30 3.26 2.53
C CYS A 386 -9.83 3.35 2.07
N GLY A 387 -8.90 3.56 3.00
CA GLY A 387 -7.48 3.72 2.68
C GLY A 387 -7.08 5.09 2.11
N PHE A 388 -7.99 6.07 2.13
CA PHE A 388 -7.72 7.47 1.75
C PHE A 388 -7.83 8.44 2.94
N ASN A 389 -7.97 7.91 4.16
CA ASN A 389 -7.98 8.65 5.42
C ASN A 389 -7.35 7.83 6.55
N GLY A 390 -7.11 8.50 7.68
CA GLY A 390 -6.57 7.87 8.89
C GLY A 390 -5.05 7.78 8.91
N ALA A 391 -4.52 7.51 10.10
CA ALA A 391 -3.11 7.24 10.37
C ALA A 391 -3.05 6.31 11.60
N PRO A 392 -2.95 4.97 11.40
CA PRO A 392 -2.75 4.29 10.14
C PRO A 392 -4.01 4.25 9.26
N ALA A 393 -3.82 4.27 7.94
CA ALA A 393 -4.89 4.04 6.98
C ALA A 393 -5.19 2.54 6.83
N THR A 394 -6.39 2.18 6.35
CA THR A 394 -6.72 0.79 6.02
C THR A 394 -6.11 0.41 4.67
N ALA A 395 -5.41 -0.73 4.62
CA ALA A 395 -4.71 -1.22 3.44
C ALA A 395 -5.64 -1.76 2.36
N TRP A 396 -5.16 -1.77 1.13
CA TRP A 396 -5.71 -2.49 -0.01
C TRP A 396 -4.85 -3.69 -0.37
N ARG A 397 -5.49 -4.74 -0.92
CA ARG A 397 -4.78 -5.93 -1.38
C ARG A 397 -4.16 -5.68 -2.75
N PRO A 398 -3.06 -6.38 -3.10
CA PRO A 398 -2.51 -6.34 -4.46
C PRO A 398 -3.52 -6.67 -5.56
N SER A 399 -4.48 -7.57 -5.30
CA SER A 399 -5.55 -7.93 -6.24
C SER A 399 -6.51 -6.79 -6.57
N ASP A 400 -6.53 -5.74 -5.75
CA ASP A 400 -7.49 -4.64 -5.81
C ASP A 400 -6.78 -3.32 -6.23
N MET A 401 -5.50 -3.40 -6.63
CA MET A 401 -4.66 -2.27 -6.98
C MET A 401 -5.27 -1.39 -8.08
N LYS A 402 -5.90 -1.97 -9.10
CA LYS A 402 -6.59 -1.23 -10.15
C LYS A 402 -7.64 -0.30 -9.56
N LEU A 403 -8.49 -0.83 -8.68
CA LEU A 403 -9.58 -0.08 -8.08
C LEU A 403 -9.06 1.03 -7.16
N LEU A 404 -8.02 0.75 -6.38
CA LEU A 404 -7.32 1.77 -5.59
C LEU A 404 -6.79 2.90 -6.50
N LEU A 405 -6.04 2.58 -7.56
CA LEU A 405 -5.42 3.57 -8.43
C LEU A 405 -6.46 4.38 -9.21
N GLU A 406 -7.56 3.77 -9.69
CA GLU A 406 -8.69 4.50 -10.28
C GLU A 406 -9.33 5.46 -9.27
N THR A 407 -9.48 5.02 -8.01
CA THR A 407 -10.02 5.85 -6.93
C THR A 407 -9.05 6.98 -6.57
N HIS A 408 -7.75 6.73 -6.51
CA HIS A 408 -6.73 7.75 -6.25
C HIS A 408 -6.68 8.80 -7.36
N ALA A 409 -6.73 8.36 -8.63
CA ALA A 409 -6.77 9.23 -9.79
C ALA A 409 -7.99 10.15 -9.83
N ARG A 410 -9.13 9.75 -9.25
CA ARG A 410 -10.35 10.56 -9.19
C ARG A 410 -10.47 11.38 -7.91
N SER A 411 -10.08 10.79 -6.78
CA SER A 411 -10.52 11.21 -5.44
C SER A 411 -9.43 11.20 -4.37
N GLY A 412 -8.17 10.90 -4.73
CA GLY A 412 -7.05 11.00 -3.79
C GLY A 412 -6.90 12.40 -3.18
N VAL A 413 -6.10 12.52 -2.12
CA VAL A 413 -5.88 13.81 -1.44
C VAL A 413 -5.46 14.90 -2.43
N GLN A 414 -5.98 16.11 -2.22
CA GLN A 414 -5.66 17.26 -3.04
C GLN A 414 -4.16 17.53 -3.01
N TRP A 415 -3.58 17.84 -4.18
CA TRP A 415 -2.20 18.30 -4.24
C TRP A 415 -2.09 19.77 -3.80
N HIS A 416 -1.11 20.05 -2.94
CA HIS A 416 -0.78 21.38 -2.46
C HIS A 416 0.69 21.69 -2.73
N ALA A 417 0.97 22.84 -3.33
CA ALA A 417 2.32 23.37 -3.44
C ALA A 417 2.69 24.14 -2.16
N PRO A 418 3.95 24.15 -1.70
CA PRO A 418 4.98 23.11 -1.75
C PRO A 418 4.77 22.16 -0.55
N GLY A 419 3.72 21.35 -0.59
CA GLY A 419 3.29 20.53 0.54
C GLY A 419 4.05 19.21 0.61
N PHE A 420 4.82 19.03 1.67
CA PHE A 420 5.22 17.70 2.16
C PHE A 420 3.99 16.78 2.25
N HIS A 421 4.16 15.50 1.91
CA HIS A 421 3.14 14.45 2.00
C HIS A 421 1.83 14.71 1.23
N SER A 422 1.85 15.55 0.19
CA SER A 422 0.61 15.95 -0.48
C SER A 422 0.29 15.12 -1.72
N GLY A 423 -0.80 14.36 -1.62
CA GLY A 423 -1.49 13.77 -2.75
C GLY A 423 -0.82 12.54 -3.38
N TYR A 424 0.25 12.01 -2.81
CA TYR A 424 0.84 10.76 -3.28
C TYR A 424 0.03 9.54 -2.81
N ASN A 425 0.20 8.40 -3.49
CA ASN A 425 -0.25 7.09 -3.02
C ASN A 425 0.95 6.34 -2.43
N GLU A 426 0.72 5.44 -1.49
CA GLU A 426 1.78 4.61 -0.90
C GLU A 426 1.55 3.13 -1.24
N ILE A 427 2.58 2.47 -1.78
CA ILE A 427 2.61 1.05 -2.09
C ILE A 427 3.75 0.44 -1.30
N ILE A 428 3.42 -0.58 -0.51
CA ILE A 428 4.38 -1.29 0.31
C ILE A 428 4.91 -2.48 -0.45
N LEU A 429 6.24 -2.50 -0.63
CA LEU A 429 6.93 -3.61 -1.25
C LEU A 429 7.74 -4.40 -0.22
N ASN A 430 7.94 -5.68 -0.52
CA ASN A 430 8.68 -6.59 0.33
C ASN A 430 10.20 -6.33 0.24
N SER A 431 10.79 -5.83 1.32
CA SER A 431 12.23 -5.51 1.43
C SER A 431 13.15 -6.70 1.13
N LYS A 432 12.85 -7.87 1.69
CA LYS A 432 13.61 -9.10 1.50
C LYS A 432 13.60 -9.57 0.05
N LYS A 433 12.43 -9.57 -0.61
CA LYS A 433 12.33 -9.93 -2.03
C LYS A 433 13.07 -8.93 -2.92
N HIS A 434 13.02 -7.65 -2.61
CA HIS A 434 13.79 -6.63 -3.31
C HIS A 434 15.30 -6.90 -3.22
N ASN A 435 15.81 -7.15 -2.02
CA ASN A 435 17.24 -7.43 -1.80
C ASN A 435 17.69 -8.70 -2.53
N LEU A 436 16.88 -9.76 -2.51
CA LEU A 436 17.15 -11.01 -3.23
C LEU A 436 17.20 -10.83 -4.76
N ASN A 437 16.52 -9.81 -5.29
CA ASN A 437 16.45 -9.53 -6.72
C ASN A 437 17.49 -8.50 -7.19
N LEU A 438 18.37 -7.99 -6.32
CA LEU A 438 19.42 -7.07 -6.73
C LEU A 438 20.41 -7.75 -7.69
N PRO A 439 20.94 -7.04 -8.71
CA PRO A 439 20.66 -5.63 -9.04
C PRO A 439 19.37 -5.40 -9.84
N HIS A 440 18.71 -6.47 -10.31
CA HIS A 440 17.62 -6.43 -11.29
C HIS A 440 16.35 -5.73 -10.79
N SER A 441 16.15 -5.60 -9.48
CA SER A 441 15.05 -4.84 -8.89
C SER A 441 15.14 -3.32 -9.09
N ILE A 442 16.31 -2.79 -9.49
CA ILE A 442 16.53 -1.37 -9.72
C ILE A 442 16.41 -1.04 -11.21
N ALA A 443 15.55 -0.09 -11.55
CA ALA A 443 15.37 0.46 -12.89
C ALA A 443 16.18 1.75 -13.12
N GLY A 444 16.62 2.43 -12.06
CA GLY A 444 17.37 3.68 -12.14
C GLY A 444 17.56 4.34 -10.78
N PHE A 445 18.41 5.34 -10.71
CA PHE A 445 18.54 6.26 -9.59
C PHE A 445 18.03 7.63 -10.03
N PHE A 446 17.38 8.38 -9.13
CA PHE A 446 16.90 9.71 -9.47
C PHE A 446 17.25 10.73 -8.39
N ALA A 447 17.39 11.97 -8.83
CA ALA A 447 17.39 13.13 -7.95
C ALA A 447 16.42 14.20 -8.48
N PRO A 448 15.75 14.98 -7.61
CA PRO A 448 14.95 16.11 -8.05
C PRO A 448 15.78 17.08 -8.89
N LEU A 449 15.20 17.65 -9.96
CA LEU A 449 15.90 18.53 -10.88
C LEU A 449 16.65 19.65 -10.12
N GLY A 450 17.97 19.70 -10.29
CA GLY A 450 18.85 20.70 -9.66
C GLY A 450 19.32 20.34 -8.24
N GLN A 451 19.04 19.14 -7.74
CA GLN A 451 19.45 18.69 -6.40
C GLN A 451 20.21 17.35 -6.48
N SER A 452 21.51 17.38 -6.75
CA SER A 452 22.34 16.15 -6.83
C SER A 452 22.61 15.52 -5.46
N THR A 453 22.71 16.33 -4.40
CA THR A 453 22.75 15.88 -3.00
C THR A 453 21.36 15.99 -2.40
N VAL A 454 20.85 14.89 -1.86
CA VAL A 454 19.50 14.83 -1.31
C VAL A 454 19.55 14.42 0.16
N THR A 455 18.63 14.94 0.96
CA THR A 455 18.52 14.53 2.35
C THR A 455 17.76 13.20 2.41
N ALA A 456 18.27 12.21 3.14
CA ALA A 456 17.53 11.01 3.52
C ALA A 456 17.15 11.09 4.99
N ASP A 457 16.01 10.50 5.36
CA ASP A 457 15.45 10.64 6.71
C ASP A 457 15.85 9.54 7.65
N LEU A 458 17.16 9.39 7.83
CA LEU A 458 17.75 8.55 8.87
C LEU A 458 17.96 9.37 10.16
N GLY A 459 16.90 10.04 10.65
CA GLY A 459 16.97 10.90 11.83
C GLY A 459 17.44 12.33 11.53
N TYR A 460 16.87 12.96 10.49
CA TYR A 460 17.08 14.37 10.12
C TYR A 460 18.50 14.80 9.72
N SER A 461 19.50 13.92 9.58
CA SER A 461 20.89 14.38 9.33
C SER A 461 21.74 13.55 8.37
N ILE A 462 21.23 12.45 7.79
CA ILE A 462 22.02 11.69 6.80
C ILE A 462 21.75 12.25 5.41
N VAL A 463 22.75 12.86 4.82
CA VAL A 463 22.74 13.29 3.42
C VAL A 463 23.22 12.11 2.59
N ILE A 464 22.40 11.68 1.63
CA ILE A 464 22.82 10.70 0.64
C ILE A 464 23.13 11.45 -0.65
N ASP A 465 24.37 11.31 -1.11
CA ASP A 465 24.76 11.73 -2.44
C ASP A 465 24.26 10.68 -3.44
N VAL A 466 23.24 11.03 -4.24
CA VAL A 466 22.63 10.10 -5.21
C VAL A 466 23.65 9.67 -6.26
N VAL A 467 24.55 10.57 -6.65
CA VAL A 467 25.61 10.30 -7.64
C VAL A 467 26.57 9.27 -7.08
N GLN A 468 27.02 9.46 -5.84
CA GLN A 468 27.93 8.52 -5.19
C GLN A 468 27.27 7.15 -4.98
N ALA A 469 26.01 7.12 -4.54
CA ALA A 469 25.25 5.89 -4.36
C ALA A 469 25.09 5.12 -5.68
N HIS A 470 24.76 5.82 -6.77
CA HIS A 470 24.65 5.21 -8.10
C HIS A 470 25.99 4.65 -8.60
N ARG A 471 27.08 5.41 -8.50
CA ARG A 471 28.43 4.94 -8.87
C ARG A 471 28.84 3.70 -8.07
N ALA A 472 28.59 3.70 -6.76
CA ALA A 472 28.88 2.56 -5.89
C ALA A 472 28.04 1.33 -6.25
N PHE A 473 26.76 1.51 -6.58
CA PHE A 473 25.90 0.44 -7.06
C PHE A 473 26.41 -0.17 -8.37
N LEU A 474 26.74 0.66 -9.37
CA LEU A 474 27.29 0.17 -10.64
C LEU A 474 28.59 -0.62 -10.43
N ALA A 475 29.47 -0.11 -9.56
CA ALA A 475 30.72 -0.78 -9.21
C ALA A 475 30.50 -2.12 -8.47
N GLU A 476 29.55 -2.19 -7.53
CA GLU A 476 29.24 -3.42 -6.78
C GLU A 476 28.76 -4.56 -7.69
N TYR A 477 27.94 -4.24 -8.69
CA TYR A 477 27.31 -5.25 -9.54
C TYR A 477 27.94 -5.41 -10.93
N GLY A 478 28.95 -4.61 -11.28
CA GLY A 478 29.63 -4.69 -12.58
C GLY A 478 28.70 -4.37 -13.76
N ILE A 479 27.76 -3.45 -13.58
CA ILE A 479 26.77 -3.03 -14.57
C ILE A 479 26.99 -1.58 -15.01
N THR A 480 26.37 -1.18 -16.12
CA THR A 480 26.60 0.12 -16.76
C THR A 480 25.46 1.12 -16.56
N GLU A 481 25.72 2.40 -16.80
CA GLU A 481 24.69 3.45 -16.80
C GLU A 481 23.60 3.25 -17.86
N ALA A 482 23.92 2.53 -18.94
CA ALA A 482 22.93 2.16 -19.95
C ALA A 482 21.90 1.17 -19.38
N GLU A 483 22.30 0.36 -18.41
CA GLU A 483 21.46 -0.63 -17.77
C GLU A 483 20.66 -0.03 -16.61
N VAL A 484 21.31 0.76 -15.76
CA VAL A 484 20.69 1.46 -14.63
C VAL A 484 21.10 2.93 -14.68
N PRO A 485 20.27 3.80 -15.29
CA PRO A 485 20.61 5.22 -15.48
C PRO A 485 20.49 6.01 -14.17
N LEU A 486 21.27 7.09 -14.09
CA LEU A 486 21.04 8.20 -13.16
C LEU A 486 20.28 9.32 -13.88
N VAL A 487 19.16 9.75 -13.31
CA VAL A 487 18.25 10.71 -13.95
C VAL A 487 17.91 11.89 -13.06
N TRP A 488 17.70 13.04 -13.69
CA TRP A 488 16.93 14.12 -13.09
C TRP A 488 15.45 13.78 -13.13
N PHE A 489 14.74 14.12 -12.06
CA PHE A 489 13.29 14.08 -11.99
C PHE A 489 12.71 15.50 -11.95
N ASN A 490 11.94 15.87 -12.97
CA ASN A 490 11.21 17.13 -13.04
C ASN A 490 9.71 16.87 -12.82
N PRO A 491 9.18 17.09 -11.59
CA PRO A 491 7.78 16.80 -11.29
C PRO A 491 6.81 17.69 -12.07
N SER A 492 7.25 18.82 -12.64
CA SER A 492 6.41 19.69 -13.47
C SER A 492 6.28 19.22 -14.91
N ASN A 493 7.11 18.26 -15.37
CA ASN A 493 7.07 17.72 -16.72
C ASN A 493 6.23 16.44 -16.78
N TRP A 494 4.96 16.58 -17.15
CA TRP A 494 4.01 15.47 -17.30
C TRP A 494 4.15 14.66 -18.60
N GLU A 495 5.09 14.99 -19.47
CA GLU A 495 5.37 14.20 -20.69
C GLU A 495 6.60 13.33 -20.53
N GLU A 496 7.66 13.91 -19.97
CA GLU A 496 8.99 13.30 -19.81
C GLU A 496 9.63 13.74 -18.49
N PRO A 497 9.13 13.25 -17.34
CA PRO A 497 9.62 13.68 -16.05
C PRO A 497 11.08 13.28 -15.81
N PHE A 498 11.62 12.33 -16.56
CA PHE A 498 12.99 11.87 -16.42
C PHE A 498 13.89 12.41 -17.54
N SER A 499 15.06 12.94 -17.18
CA SER A 499 16.12 13.29 -18.13
C SER A 499 17.47 12.77 -17.65
N ARG A 500 18.41 12.51 -18.56
CA ARG A 500 19.73 12.00 -18.18
C ARG A 500 20.45 13.03 -17.31
N MET A 501 21.05 12.56 -16.21
CA MET A 501 21.99 13.35 -15.44
C MET A 501 23.39 13.16 -16.04
N ASN A 502 24.05 14.25 -16.45
CA ASN A 502 25.44 14.21 -16.91
C ASN A 502 26.33 14.51 -15.71
N VAL A 503 27.14 13.54 -15.25
CA VAL A 503 27.93 13.65 -14.01
C VAL A 503 29.37 13.21 -14.16
#